data_AF-A0A167ZS20-F1
#
_entry.id   AF-A0A167ZS20-F1
#
_cell.length_a   1.000
_cell.length_b   1.000
_cell.length_c   1.000
_cell.angle_alpha   90.00
_cell.angle_beta   90.00
_cell.angle_gamma   90.00
#
_symmetry.space_group_name_H-M   'P 1'
#
loop_
_entity.id
_entity.type
_entity.pdbx_description
1 polymer ?
#
loop_
_entity_poly.entity_id
_entity_poly.type
_entity_poly.pdbx_seq_one_letter_code
_entity_poly.pdbx_strand_id
1 'polypeptide(L)'
;MSNMGTADQMEVLRYISEHSSENTKPDGIAAINSLKLQYCFGLSFDTSSSNEVEEFVVSCLTLYRSLEKPTKADGVIESQPRDDLCVMASMALIKLHQQNLADKASQTPQPILIQAAVILEHVLVGSPHNYEALLLLSRIYLLLGAGSLALQTFAKLNVKQMQYESVAHNLFTRLATIHPQPAAQPEGSEARHFDLQLGLRVALDFYKRSGVATTRAALQGLDCGSYVNTQGCIKLQEKLAKSLCRRMWALEERRVQRLLGGSPNTRYNHIVFDAAEVTDQRSFEGFMNLEAPGQPTFEEYVRVGPLIGANGLKALSLVDTVFYLLTGPKVNPENKSPQPDVEGFSGFEKDIPKDELTPAEVEGIQIYSALLKGAKGLSNGQNGAADVQSAIRTASEWVKRKITQLTEESYIGKNGVHLSDATVVPSWVYLHNSISCVETLLAINILAKRASNSKSANVDKEELAALSADLTQALDTIRTNTKTLKSQVIKPGVLGELILACSAGGDTLQSKIGEFIDEAALESFAGSLIESWEEALDGVSTVAMF
;
A
#
# COMPACT_ATOMS: atom_id res chain seq x y z
N MET A 1 -24.21 -24.24 0.28
CA MET A 1 -23.38 -24.22 -0.95
C MET A 1 -21.95 -24.70 -0.71
N SER A 2 -21.50 -24.84 0.53
CA SER A 2 -20.17 -25.37 0.92
C SER A 2 -19.92 -26.87 0.66
N ASN A 3 -20.87 -27.59 0.02
CA ASN A 3 -20.85 -29.05 -0.13
C ASN A 3 -21.01 -29.55 -1.59
N MET A 4 -20.92 -28.68 -2.61
CA MET A 4 -20.91 -29.17 -4.00
C MET A 4 -19.54 -29.77 -4.30
N GLY A 5 -19.50 -31.03 -4.77
CA GLY A 5 -18.25 -31.65 -5.22
C GLY A 5 -17.76 -31.02 -6.52
N THR A 6 -16.46 -31.14 -6.81
CA THR A 6 -15.84 -30.62 -8.05
C THR A 6 -16.53 -31.14 -9.32
N ALA A 7 -17.10 -32.37 -9.27
CA ALA A 7 -17.90 -32.93 -10.36
C ALA A 7 -19.21 -32.17 -10.60
N ASP A 8 -19.93 -31.80 -9.53
CA ASP A 8 -21.18 -31.04 -9.62
C ASP A 8 -20.93 -29.61 -10.12
N GLN A 9 -19.79 -29.02 -9.75
CA GLN A 9 -19.36 -27.69 -10.22
C GLN A 9 -19.07 -27.69 -11.73
N MET A 10 -18.37 -28.71 -12.21
CA MET A 10 -18.09 -28.89 -13.65
C MET A 10 -19.37 -29.18 -14.44
N GLU A 11 -20.34 -29.89 -13.86
CA GLU A 11 -21.65 -30.12 -14.49
C GLU A 11 -22.46 -28.82 -14.61
N VAL A 12 -22.42 -27.95 -13.60
CA VAL A 12 -23.02 -26.62 -13.65
C VAL A 12 -22.34 -25.75 -14.72
N LEU A 13 -21.01 -25.77 -14.80
CA LEU A 13 -20.26 -25.05 -15.85
C LEU A 13 -20.63 -25.51 -17.25
N ARG A 14 -20.74 -26.83 -17.46
CA ARG A 14 -21.15 -27.42 -18.73
C ARG A 14 -22.59 -27.03 -19.09
N TYR A 15 -23.50 -27.06 -18.11
CA TYR A 15 -24.88 -26.63 -18.32
C TYR A 15 -24.94 -25.15 -18.75
N ILE A 16 -24.17 -24.28 -18.10
CA ILE A 16 -24.12 -22.85 -18.42
C ILE A 16 -23.53 -22.59 -19.80
N SER A 17 -22.45 -23.28 -20.20
CA SER A 17 -21.82 -23.11 -21.51
C SER A 17 -22.71 -23.61 -22.65
N GLU A 18 -23.44 -24.70 -22.43
CA GLU A 18 -24.41 -25.24 -23.41
C GLU A 18 -25.59 -24.27 -23.62
N HIS A 19 -26.17 -23.73 -22.55
CA HIS A 19 -27.40 -22.92 -22.63
C HIS A 19 -27.19 -21.41 -22.87
N SER A 20 -25.95 -20.92 -22.74
CA SER A 20 -25.61 -19.53 -23.12
C SER A 20 -25.50 -19.33 -24.63
N SER A 21 -25.35 -20.43 -25.40
CA SER A 21 -25.20 -20.42 -26.86
C SER A 21 -26.50 -20.52 -27.67
N GLU A 22 -27.64 -20.87 -27.03
CA GLU A 22 -28.89 -21.17 -27.73
C GLU A 22 -29.73 -19.94 -28.14
N ASN A 23 -29.41 -18.74 -27.64
CA ASN A 23 -30.16 -17.52 -27.97
C ASN A 23 -29.54 -16.75 -29.15
N THR A 24 -30.31 -16.59 -30.22
CA THR A 24 -29.96 -15.91 -31.49
C THR A 24 -29.66 -14.41 -31.37
N LYS A 25 -29.85 -13.83 -30.19
CA LYS A 25 -29.18 -12.61 -29.71
C LYS A 25 -28.69 -12.89 -28.29
N PRO A 26 -27.38 -12.87 -28.03
CA PRO A 26 -26.91 -13.02 -26.66
C PRO A 26 -27.45 -11.84 -25.86
N ASP A 27 -28.27 -12.12 -24.86
CA ASP A 27 -28.51 -11.16 -23.79
C ASP A 27 -27.14 -10.92 -23.14
N GLY A 28 -26.56 -9.74 -23.39
CA GLY A 28 -25.18 -9.43 -23.00
C GLY A 28 -24.96 -9.64 -21.51
N ILE A 29 -25.99 -9.42 -20.69
CA ILE A 29 -25.93 -9.63 -19.23
C ILE A 29 -25.83 -11.12 -18.90
N ALA A 30 -26.56 -11.99 -19.59
CA ALA A 30 -26.49 -13.44 -19.38
C ALA A 30 -25.09 -13.98 -19.71
N ALA A 31 -24.48 -13.49 -20.79
CA ALA A 31 -23.12 -13.87 -21.18
C ALA A 31 -22.05 -13.34 -20.21
N ILE A 32 -22.23 -12.13 -19.64
CA ILE A 32 -21.36 -11.62 -18.57
C ILE A 32 -21.48 -12.50 -17.33
N ASN A 33 -22.70 -12.84 -16.93
CA ASN A 33 -22.95 -13.67 -15.75
C ASN A 33 -22.42 -15.10 -15.92
N SER A 34 -22.47 -15.68 -17.12
CA SER A 34 -21.86 -16.99 -17.37
C SER A 34 -20.35 -16.96 -17.17
N LEU A 35 -19.67 -15.88 -17.58
CA LEU A 35 -18.23 -15.71 -17.34
C LEU A 35 -17.92 -15.48 -15.86
N LYS A 36 -18.77 -14.77 -15.12
CA LYS A 36 -18.64 -14.65 -13.65
C LYS A 36 -18.69 -16.00 -12.96
N LEU A 37 -19.61 -16.87 -13.37
CA LEU A 37 -19.72 -18.22 -12.85
C LEU A 37 -18.55 -19.10 -13.30
N GLN A 38 -18.07 -18.93 -14.54
CA GLN A 38 -16.86 -19.60 -15.03
C GLN A 38 -15.62 -19.23 -14.22
N TYR A 39 -15.45 -17.96 -13.89
CA TYR A 39 -14.40 -17.51 -12.99
C TYR A 39 -14.54 -18.19 -11.63
N CYS A 40 -15.72 -18.09 -11.01
CA CYS A 40 -15.97 -18.59 -9.66
C CYS A 40 -15.79 -20.11 -9.53
N PHE A 41 -16.19 -20.91 -10.52
CA PHE A 41 -16.10 -22.37 -10.42
C PHE A 41 -14.88 -22.98 -11.13
N GLY A 42 -14.28 -22.28 -12.09
CA GLY A 42 -13.15 -22.78 -12.86
C GLY A 42 -11.82 -22.20 -12.41
N LEU A 43 -11.75 -20.86 -12.32
CA LEU A 43 -10.50 -20.14 -12.06
C LEU A 43 -10.24 -19.84 -10.60
N SER A 44 -11.26 -19.75 -9.75
CA SER A 44 -11.08 -19.33 -8.36
C SER A 44 -10.28 -20.34 -7.51
N PHE A 45 -10.11 -21.57 -7.99
CA PHE A 45 -9.36 -22.62 -7.33
C PHE A 45 -7.89 -22.62 -7.77
N ASP A 46 -6.96 -22.96 -6.87
CA ASP A 46 -5.50 -22.89 -7.09
C ASP A 46 -4.94 -23.84 -8.16
N THR A 47 -5.79 -24.59 -8.87
CA THR A 47 -5.36 -25.62 -9.83
C THR A 47 -5.37 -25.16 -11.28
N SER A 48 -5.77 -23.92 -11.58
CA SER A 48 -5.88 -23.45 -12.96
C SER A 48 -4.52 -23.25 -13.61
N SER A 49 -4.39 -23.72 -14.85
CA SER A 49 -3.18 -23.52 -15.64
C SER A 49 -3.09 -22.11 -16.24
N SER A 50 -1.87 -21.65 -16.56
CA SER A 50 -1.66 -20.36 -17.24
C SER A 50 -2.50 -20.25 -18.53
N ASN A 51 -2.62 -21.35 -19.29
CA ASN A 51 -3.39 -21.36 -20.54
C ASN A 51 -4.89 -21.13 -20.30
N GLU A 52 -5.47 -21.74 -19.25
CA GLU A 52 -6.89 -21.56 -18.93
C GLU A 52 -7.20 -20.12 -18.51
N VAL A 53 -6.27 -19.47 -17.79
CA VAL A 53 -6.37 -18.04 -17.45
C VAL A 53 -6.33 -17.19 -18.71
N GLU A 54 -5.37 -17.44 -19.61
CA GLU A 54 -5.24 -16.70 -20.87
C GLU A 54 -6.48 -16.86 -21.76
N GLU A 55 -7.01 -18.07 -21.91
CA GLU A 55 -8.25 -18.35 -22.66
C GLU A 55 -9.47 -17.60 -22.09
N PHE A 56 -9.57 -17.54 -20.76
CA PHE A 56 -10.62 -16.78 -20.08
C PHE A 56 -10.49 -15.27 -20.33
N VAL A 57 -9.28 -14.73 -20.25
CA VAL A 57 -9.00 -13.31 -20.54
C VAL A 57 -9.37 -12.98 -21.99
N VAL A 58 -8.96 -13.81 -22.95
CA VAL A 58 -9.31 -13.65 -24.38
C VAL A 58 -10.83 -13.67 -24.57
N SER A 59 -11.54 -14.56 -23.88
CA SER A 59 -13.01 -14.65 -23.95
C SER A 59 -13.67 -13.37 -23.43
N CYS A 60 -13.21 -12.85 -22.28
CA CYS A 60 -13.71 -11.61 -21.71
C CYS A 60 -13.50 -10.41 -22.66
N LEU A 61 -12.28 -10.25 -23.20
CA LEU A 61 -11.96 -9.15 -24.12
C LEU A 61 -12.73 -9.27 -25.44
N THR A 62 -12.92 -10.49 -25.95
CA THR A 62 -13.70 -10.71 -27.17
C THR A 62 -15.17 -10.33 -26.98
N LEU A 63 -15.77 -10.75 -25.86
CA LEU A 63 -17.15 -10.39 -25.54
C LEU A 63 -17.30 -8.88 -25.30
N TYR A 64 -16.33 -8.24 -24.63
CA TYR A 64 -16.38 -6.79 -24.41
C TYR A 64 -16.45 -6.02 -25.73
N ARG A 65 -15.71 -6.45 -26.75
CA ARG A 65 -15.71 -5.81 -28.08
C ARG A 65 -16.97 -6.10 -28.88
N SER A 66 -17.59 -7.28 -28.70
CA SER A 66 -18.80 -7.65 -29.44
C SER A 66 -20.06 -6.96 -28.89
N LEU A 67 -20.05 -6.58 -27.61
CA LEU A 67 -21.13 -5.81 -27.01
C LEU A 67 -21.11 -4.34 -27.47
N GLU A 68 -22.22 -3.88 -28.02
CA GLU A 68 -22.36 -2.51 -28.52
C GLU A 68 -22.08 -1.48 -27.42
N LYS A 69 -21.33 -0.42 -27.78
CA LYS A 69 -21.24 0.78 -26.94
C LYS A 69 -22.64 1.38 -26.84
N PRO A 70 -23.22 1.58 -25.64
CA PRO A 70 -24.52 2.24 -25.53
C PRO A 70 -24.44 3.60 -26.23
N THR A 71 -25.44 3.88 -27.07
CA THR A 71 -25.55 5.15 -27.79
C THR A 71 -25.62 6.27 -26.75
N LYS A 72 -24.91 7.39 -26.96
CA LYS A 72 -24.78 8.53 -26.04
C LYS A 72 -26.13 9.22 -25.72
N ALA A 73 -27.00 8.53 -25.01
CA ALA A 73 -28.33 8.98 -24.60
C ALA A 73 -28.64 8.34 -23.24
N ASP A 74 -27.90 8.77 -22.23
CA ASP A 74 -28.41 9.20 -20.92
C ASP A 74 -27.20 9.71 -20.11
N GLY A 75 -27.43 10.67 -19.23
CA GLY A 75 -26.42 11.60 -18.72
C GLY A 75 -25.15 10.94 -18.15
N VAL A 76 -24.01 11.62 -18.36
CA VAL A 76 -22.77 11.54 -17.58
C VAL A 76 -22.37 10.13 -17.07
N ILE A 77 -21.53 9.43 -17.83
CA ILE A 77 -20.39 8.68 -17.28
C ILE A 77 -20.76 7.71 -16.12
N GLU A 78 -21.72 6.80 -16.32
CA GLU A 78 -22.02 5.72 -15.37
C GLU A 78 -21.31 4.41 -15.79
N SER A 79 -20.89 3.60 -14.81
CA SER A 79 -20.29 2.28 -15.03
C SER A 79 -21.21 1.39 -15.89
N GLN A 80 -20.63 0.70 -16.87
CA GLN A 80 -21.40 -0.13 -17.79
C GLN A 80 -21.27 -1.61 -17.40
N PRO A 81 -22.32 -2.44 -17.51
CA PRO A 81 -22.23 -3.86 -17.18
C PRO A 81 -21.13 -4.62 -17.93
N ARG A 82 -20.80 -4.17 -19.16
CA ARG A 82 -19.69 -4.76 -19.92
C ARG A 82 -18.32 -4.48 -19.31
N ASP A 83 -18.15 -3.42 -18.51
CA ASP A 83 -16.88 -3.07 -17.89
C ASP A 83 -16.42 -4.20 -16.95
N ASP A 84 -17.38 -4.94 -16.37
CA ASP A 84 -17.14 -6.16 -15.59
C ASP A 84 -16.29 -7.17 -16.34
N LEU A 85 -16.37 -7.26 -17.68
CA LEU A 85 -15.55 -8.17 -18.48
C LEU A 85 -14.06 -7.82 -18.39
N CYS A 86 -13.74 -6.53 -18.44
CA CYS A 86 -12.38 -6.07 -18.30
C CYS A 86 -11.90 -6.16 -16.85
N VAL A 87 -12.78 -5.90 -15.88
CA VAL A 87 -12.46 -6.12 -14.45
C VAL A 87 -12.16 -7.61 -14.22
N MET A 88 -12.98 -8.54 -14.71
CA MET A 88 -12.76 -9.99 -14.62
C MET A 88 -11.48 -10.43 -15.33
N ALA A 89 -11.17 -9.87 -16.51
CA ALA A 89 -9.92 -10.14 -17.21
C ALA A 89 -8.72 -9.73 -16.34
N SER A 90 -8.74 -8.53 -15.76
CA SER A 90 -7.70 -8.06 -14.84
C SER A 90 -7.64 -8.91 -13.56
N MET A 91 -8.79 -9.34 -13.01
CA MET A 91 -8.84 -10.25 -11.85
C MET A 91 -8.17 -11.59 -12.15
N ALA A 92 -8.38 -12.16 -13.34
CA ALA A 92 -7.77 -13.42 -13.75
C ALA A 92 -6.24 -13.29 -13.88
N LEU A 93 -5.75 -12.19 -14.46
CA LEU A 93 -4.33 -11.88 -14.56
C LEU A 93 -3.68 -11.68 -13.17
N ILE A 94 -4.37 -11.01 -12.26
CA ILE A 94 -3.91 -10.84 -10.86
C ILE A 94 -3.87 -12.19 -10.13
N LYS A 95 -4.82 -13.10 -10.39
CA LYS A 95 -4.78 -14.42 -9.79
C LYS A 95 -3.57 -15.23 -10.28
N LEU A 96 -3.29 -15.18 -11.58
CA LEU A 96 -2.09 -15.80 -12.16
C LEU A 96 -0.81 -15.17 -11.59
N HIS A 97 -0.80 -13.87 -11.30
CA HIS A 97 0.30 -13.25 -10.55
C HIS A 97 0.52 -13.91 -9.19
N GLN A 98 -0.55 -14.13 -8.42
CA GLN A 98 -0.46 -14.70 -7.06
C GLN A 98 -0.01 -16.17 -7.06
N GLN A 99 -0.50 -16.97 -8.00
CA GLN A 99 -0.03 -18.35 -8.17
C GLN A 99 1.49 -18.38 -8.43
N ASN A 100 1.96 -17.53 -9.32
CA ASN A 100 3.39 -17.41 -9.62
C ASN A 100 4.23 -16.90 -8.43
N LEU A 101 3.66 -16.06 -7.54
CA LEU A 101 4.33 -15.63 -6.32
C LEU A 101 4.52 -16.80 -5.34
N ALA A 102 3.47 -17.60 -5.14
CA ALA A 102 3.50 -18.76 -4.26
C ALA A 102 4.56 -19.78 -4.70
N ASP A 103 4.65 -20.04 -6.00
CA ASP A 103 5.60 -20.99 -6.59
C ASP A 103 7.07 -20.53 -6.50
N LYS A 104 7.32 -19.22 -6.66
CA LYS A 104 8.69 -18.66 -6.71
C LYS A 104 9.25 -18.31 -5.33
N ALA A 105 8.48 -18.45 -4.25
CA ALA A 105 8.80 -17.95 -2.90
C ALA A 105 9.29 -16.48 -2.89
N SER A 106 8.94 -15.71 -3.93
CA SER A 106 9.30 -14.31 -4.10
C SER A 106 8.11 -13.44 -3.70
N GLN A 107 8.36 -12.28 -3.13
CA GLN A 107 7.33 -11.26 -2.88
C GLN A 107 7.24 -10.23 -4.02
N THR A 108 8.03 -10.40 -5.10
CA THR A 108 8.13 -9.39 -6.15
C THR A 108 6.97 -9.45 -7.16
N PRO A 109 6.34 -8.30 -7.42
CA PRO A 109 5.34 -8.16 -8.47
C PRO A 109 5.86 -8.67 -9.82
N GLN A 110 4.99 -9.33 -10.59
CA GLN A 110 5.31 -9.85 -11.92
C GLN A 110 4.80 -8.90 -13.02
N PRO A 111 5.37 -8.91 -14.24
CA PRO A 111 4.95 -8.05 -15.35
C PRO A 111 3.49 -8.19 -15.74
N ILE A 112 2.85 -9.33 -15.44
CA ILE A 112 1.42 -9.55 -15.69
C ILE A 112 0.52 -8.50 -15.02
N LEU A 113 0.96 -7.86 -13.92
CA LEU A 113 0.24 -6.75 -13.32
C LEU A 113 0.20 -5.51 -14.23
N ILE A 114 1.21 -5.31 -15.07
CA ILE A 114 1.25 -4.23 -16.07
C ILE A 114 0.15 -4.45 -17.12
N GLN A 115 -0.07 -5.72 -17.51
CA GLN A 115 -1.16 -6.10 -18.41
C GLN A 115 -2.54 -5.83 -17.78
N ALA A 116 -2.71 -6.22 -16.51
CA ALA A 116 -3.94 -5.95 -15.78
C ALA A 116 -4.20 -4.44 -15.65
N ALA A 117 -3.15 -3.64 -15.41
CA ALA A 117 -3.24 -2.18 -15.34
C ALA A 117 -3.67 -1.54 -16.66
N VAL A 118 -3.07 -1.96 -17.79
CA VAL A 118 -3.36 -1.34 -19.09
C VAL A 118 -4.78 -1.66 -19.59
N ILE A 119 -5.31 -2.85 -19.27
CA ILE A 119 -6.71 -3.20 -19.52
C ILE A 119 -7.65 -2.28 -18.74
N LEU A 120 -7.37 -2.01 -17.46
CA LEU A 120 -8.18 -1.12 -16.63
C LEU A 120 -8.10 0.34 -17.08
N GLU A 121 -6.92 0.83 -17.46
CA GLU A 121 -6.77 2.17 -18.04
C GLU A 121 -7.63 2.33 -19.30
N HIS A 122 -7.64 1.33 -20.18
CA HIS A 122 -8.50 1.36 -21.36
C HIS A 122 -10.00 1.47 -21.01
N VAL A 123 -10.46 0.74 -20.00
CA VAL A 123 -11.86 0.84 -19.51
C VAL A 123 -12.15 2.25 -19.01
N LEU A 124 -11.24 2.85 -18.27
CA LEU A 124 -11.44 4.17 -17.66
C LEU A 124 -11.47 5.31 -18.70
N VAL A 125 -11.00 5.09 -19.92
CA VAL A 125 -11.24 6.03 -21.04
C VAL A 125 -12.73 6.06 -21.42
N GLY A 126 -13.40 4.90 -21.40
CA GLY A 126 -14.82 4.78 -21.72
C GLY A 126 -15.76 5.04 -20.53
N SER A 127 -15.34 4.60 -19.34
CA SER A 127 -16.08 4.71 -18.08
C SER A 127 -15.23 5.35 -16.97
N PRO A 128 -14.87 6.66 -17.08
CA PRO A 128 -14.00 7.36 -16.12
C PRO A 128 -14.37 7.30 -14.63
N HIS A 129 -15.63 7.01 -14.31
CA HIS A 129 -16.13 6.93 -12.93
C HIS A 129 -16.37 5.50 -12.44
N ASN A 130 -15.86 4.49 -13.16
CA ASN A 130 -15.94 3.11 -12.71
C ASN A 130 -15.13 2.91 -11.43
N TYR A 131 -15.84 2.84 -10.30
CA TYR A 131 -15.26 2.81 -8.96
C TYR A 131 -14.40 1.57 -8.71
N GLU A 132 -14.84 0.41 -9.18
CA GLU A 132 -14.10 -0.86 -9.02
C GLU A 132 -12.80 -0.83 -9.82
N ALA A 133 -12.85 -0.36 -11.07
CA ALA A 133 -11.66 -0.21 -11.91
C ALA A 133 -10.67 0.81 -11.31
N LEU A 134 -11.15 1.95 -10.82
CA LEU A 134 -10.32 2.97 -10.17
C LEU A 134 -9.65 2.44 -8.89
N LEU A 135 -10.40 1.72 -8.03
CA LEU A 135 -9.83 1.11 -6.83
C LEU A 135 -8.79 0.06 -7.17
N LEU A 136 -9.12 -0.85 -8.09
CA LEU A 136 -8.24 -1.94 -8.48
C LEU A 136 -6.95 -1.41 -9.12
N LEU A 137 -7.08 -0.46 -10.04
CA LEU A 137 -5.94 0.18 -10.69
C LEU A 137 -5.06 0.93 -9.69
N SER A 138 -5.65 1.63 -8.71
CA SER A 138 -4.86 2.28 -7.65
C SER A 138 -4.01 1.28 -6.85
N ARG A 139 -4.55 0.09 -6.55
CA ARG A 139 -3.81 -0.98 -5.85
C ARG A 139 -2.71 -1.59 -6.71
N ILE A 140 -2.99 -1.83 -7.99
CA ILE A 140 -1.97 -2.34 -8.93
C ILE A 140 -0.82 -1.34 -9.06
N TYR A 141 -1.10 -0.04 -9.19
CA TYR A 141 -0.05 0.97 -9.25
C TYR A 141 0.78 1.03 -7.98
N LEU A 142 0.17 0.88 -6.80
CA LEU A 142 0.94 0.76 -5.57
C LEU A 142 1.86 -0.46 -5.57
N LEU A 143 1.38 -1.64 -6.02
CA LEU A 143 2.21 -2.85 -6.14
C LEU A 143 3.36 -2.66 -7.12
N LEU A 144 3.11 -2.03 -8.27
CA LEU A 144 4.15 -1.70 -9.24
C LEU A 144 5.13 -0.62 -8.72
N GLY A 145 4.89 0.00 -7.56
CA GLY A 145 5.71 1.10 -7.05
C GLY A 145 5.47 2.44 -7.75
N ALA A 146 4.40 2.56 -8.54
CA ALA A 146 3.99 3.75 -9.27
C ALA A 146 3.08 4.65 -8.40
N GLY A 147 3.65 5.21 -7.32
CA GLY A 147 2.88 5.93 -6.30
C GLY A 147 2.16 7.19 -6.79
N SER A 148 2.73 7.92 -7.74
CA SER A 148 2.10 9.13 -8.28
C SER A 148 0.90 8.82 -9.19
N LEU A 149 0.96 7.74 -9.98
CA LEU A 149 -0.20 7.25 -10.72
C LEU A 149 -1.29 6.70 -9.79
N ALA A 150 -0.90 6.05 -8.70
CA ALA A 150 -1.86 5.62 -7.67
C ALA A 150 -2.58 6.83 -7.06
N LEU A 151 -1.86 7.91 -6.72
CA LEU A 151 -2.44 9.17 -6.21
C LEU A 151 -3.40 9.80 -7.24
N GLN A 152 -2.97 9.91 -8.50
CA GLN A 152 -3.77 10.44 -9.62
C GLN A 152 -5.06 9.66 -9.82
N THR A 153 -4.97 8.33 -9.85
CA THR A 153 -6.10 7.44 -10.06
C THR A 153 -7.06 7.50 -8.89
N PHE A 154 -6.54 7.45 -7.66
CA PHE A 154 -7.34 7.53 -6.45
C PHE A 154 -8.02 8.89 -6.28
N ALA A 155 -7.43 9.98 -6.78
CA ALA A 155 -8.04 11.31 -6.78
C ALA A 155 -9.38 11.33 -7.53
N LYS A 156 -9.52 10.54 -8.61
CA LYS A 156 -10.75 10.43 -9.41
C LYS A 156 -11.93 9.87 -8.60
N LEU A 157 -11.67 9.09 -7.54
CA LEU A 157 -12.70 8.57 -6.63
C LEU A 157 -13.33 9.67 -5.75
N ASN A 158 -12.69 10.84 -5.64
CA ASN A 158 -13.19 12.00 -4.90
C ASN A 158 -13.63 11.67 -3.45
N VAL A 159 -12.81 10.87 -2.75
CA VAL A 159 -13.06 10.38 -1.40
C VAL A 159 -13.32 11.53 -0.43
N LYS A 160 -14.48 11.50 0.25
CA LYS A 160 -14.96 12.54 1.17
C LYS A 160 -15.57 11.95 2.44
N GLN A 161 -15.45 12.71 3.54
CA GLN A 161 -16.12 12.45 4.82
C GLN A 161 -15.90 11.01 5.33
N MET A 162 -16.97 10.23 5.53
CA MET A 162 -16.92 8.87 6.07
C MET A 162 -16.09 7.90 5.21
N GLN A 163 -15.87 8.21 3.93
CA GLN A 163 -15.01 7.40 3.07
C GLN A 163 -13.53 7.43 3.52
N TYR A 164 -13.12 8.40 4.36
CA TYR A 164 -11.80 8.37 5.02
C TYR A 164 -11.67 7.28 6.10
N GLU A 165 -12.79 6.78 6.62
CA GLU A 165 -12.84 5.62 7.53
C GLU A 165 -12.92 4.33 6.72
N SER A 166 -13.82 4.25 5.73
CA SER A 166 -14.13 2.99 5.07
C SER A 166 -13.26 2.67 3.85
N VAL A 167 -12.82 3.66 3.06
CA VAL A 167 -12.21 3.46 1.72
C VAL A 167 -10.77 3.93 1.63
N ALA A 168 -10.39 5.02 2.30
CA ALA A 168 -9.07 5.67 2.15
C ALA A 168 -7.88 4.76 2.48
N HIS A 169 -8.10 3.68 3.23
CA HIS A 169 -7.11 2.66 3.49
C HIS A 169 -6.57 1.96 2.25
N ASN A 170 -7.28 2.06 1.12
CA ASN A 170 -6.82 1.54 -0.15
C ASN A 170 -5.59 2.25 -0.70
N LEU A 171 -5.46 3.54 -0.40
CA LEU A 171 -4.33 4.36 -0.83
C LEU A 171 -3.31 4.57 0.29
N PHE A 172 -3.76 5.03 1.47
CA PHE A 172 -2.85 5.61 2.46
C PHE A 172 -2.06 4.58 3.28
N THR A 173 -2.42 3.29 3.23
CA THR A 173 -1.69 2.26 3.96
C THR A 173 -0.30 2.04 3.34
N ARG A 174 0.77 2.27 4.11
CA ARG A 174 2.20 2.15 3.69
C ARG A 174 2.66 3.10 2.58
N LEU A 175 1.83 4.05 2.14
CA LEU A 175 2.19 4.96 1.06
C LEU A 175 3.42 5.83 1.41
N ALA A 176 3.63 6.16 2.68
CA ALA A 176 4.81 6.92 3.11
C ALA A 176 6.14 6.20 2.82
N THR A 177 6.10 4.86 2.66
CA THR A 177 7.27 4.05 2.32
C THR A 177 7.36 3.68 0.84
N ILE A 178 6.43 4.16 0.01
CA ILE A 178 6.43 3.95 -1.44
C ILE A 178 6.65 5.28 -2.15
N HIS A 179 5.94 6.33 -1.73
CA HIS A 179 5.96 7.66 -2.33
C HIS A 179 5.72 8.73 -1.25
N PRO A 180 6.71 9.03 -0.38
CA PRO A 180 6.57 10.03 0.68
C PRO A 180 6.45 11.47 0.19
N GLN A 181 7.06 11.79 -0.95
CA GLN A 181 7.13 13.12 -1.56
C GLN A 181 5.80 13.50 -2.25
N PRO A 182 5.54 14.80 -2.46
CA PRO A 182 4.44 15.24 -3.31
C PRO A 182 4.67 14.83 -4.77
N ALA A 183 3.62 14.29 -5.41
CA ALA A 183 3.59 14.02 -6.84
C ALA A 183 3.36 15.29 -7.66
N ALA A 184 3.69 15.26 -8.96
CA ALA A 184 3.36 16.34 -9.87
C ALA A 184 1.84 16.61 -9.88
N GLN A 185 1.47 17.87 -9.63
CA GLN A 185 0.07 18.30 -9.56
C GLN A 185 -0.37 18.86 -10.92
N PRO A 186 -1.40 18.27 -11.56
CA PRO A 186 -2.01 18.83 -12.76
C PRO A 186 -2.67 20.18 -12.46
N GLU A 187 -2.63 21.10 -13.43
CA GLU A 187 -3.27 22.40 -13.31
C GLU A 187 -4.77 22.26 -12.95
N GLY A 188 -5.24 23.07 -11.99
CA GLY A 188 -6.63 23.04 -11.52
C GLY A 188 -7.01 21.91 -10.57
N SER A 189 -6.10 20.96 -10.28
CA SER A 189 -6.35 19.89 -9.31
C SER A 189 -6.12 20.34 -7.87
N GLU A 190 -6.73 19.68 -6.87
CA GLU A 190 -6.47 20.01 -5.46
C GLU A 190 -5.20 19.33 -4.95
N ALA A 191 -4.27 20.10 -4.36
CA ALA A 191 -2.98 19.61 -3.86
C ALA A 191 -3.11 18.43 -2.87
N ARG A 192 -4.20 18.35 -2.09
CA ARG A 192 -4.46 17.25 -1.13
C ARG A 192 -4.53 15.86 -1.77
N HIS A 193 -4.70 15.79 -3.10
CA HIS A 193 -4.79 14.54 -3.83
C HIS A 193 -3.42 14.04 -4.34
N PHE A 194 -2.40 14.90 -4.30
CA PHE A 194 -1.06 14.63 -4.85
C PHE A 194 0.03 14.73 -3.79
N ASP A 195 -0.27 15.40 -2.67
CA ASP A 195 0.56 15.45 -1.47
C ASP A 195 -0.05 14.56 -0.39
N LEU A 196 0.64 13.46 -0.07
CA LEU A 196 0.22 12.51 0.96
C LEU A 196 0.04 13.18 2.33
N GLN A 197 0.94 14.09 2.71
CA GLN A 197 0.87 14.75 4.01
C GLN A 197 -0.38 15.63 4.11
N LEU A 198 -0.70 16.38 3.05
CA LEU A 198 -1.94 17.17 3.00
C LEU A 198 -3.18 16.26 2.98
N GLY A 199 -3.17 15.18 2.22
CA GLY A 199 -4.26 14.20 2.17
C GLY A 199 -4.56 13.60 3.55
N LEU A 200 -3.53 13.18 4.29
CA LEU A 200 -3.64 12.65 5.65
C LEU A 200 -4.17 13.70 6.64
N ARG A 201 -3.74 14.96 6.53
CA ARG A 201 -4.27 16.05 7.36
C ARG A 201 -5.76 16.29 7.12
N VAL A 202 -6.20 16.26 5.85
CA VAL A 202 -7.63 16.40 5.52
C VAL A 202 -8.43 15.22 6.09
N ALA A 203 -7.91 14.00 6.01
CA ALA A 203 -8.52 12.82 6.61
C ALA A 203 -8.62 12.93 8.14
N LEU A 204 -7.57 13.41 8.82
CA LEU A 204 -7.58 13.65 10.27
C LEU A 204 -8.56 14.76 10.68
N ASP A 205 -8.67 15.82 9.88
CA ASP A 205 -9.62 16.91 10.11
C ASP A 205 -11.08 16.47 9.91
N PHE A 206 -11.34 15.41 9.13
CA PHE A 206 -12.65 14.77 9.10
C PHE A 206 -13.05 14.25 10.49
N TYR A 207 -12.21 13.46 11.19
CA TYR A 207 -12.56 12.94 12.52
C TYR A 207 -12.86 14.05 13.53
N LYS A 208 -12.06 15.13 13.50
CA LYS A 208 -12.28 16.30 14.35
C LYS A 208 -13.64 16.96 14.06
N ARG A 209 -13.96 17.20 12.79
CA ARG A 209 -15.24 17.81 12.38
C ARG A 209 -16.43 16.90 12.69
N SER A 210 -16.27 15.59 12.46
CA SER A 210 -17.28 14.58 12.75
C SER A 210 -17.62 14.54 14.23
N GLY A 211 -16.63 14.61 15.14
CA GLY A 211 -16.90 14.67 16.58
C GLY A 211 -17.75 15.87 16.99
N VAL A 212 -17.52 17.05 16.40
CA VAL A 212 -18.34 18.26 16.64
C VAL A 212 -19.74 18.10 16.05
N ALA A 213 -19.83 17.59 14.82
CA ALA A 213 -21.09 17.42 14.11
C ALA A 213 -22.01 16.39 14.80
N THR A 214 -21.48 15.23 15.21
CA THR A 214 -22.27 14.20 15.90
C THR A 214 -22.71 14.65 17.29
N THR A 215 -21.88 15.40 18.01
CA THR A 215 -22.28 15.99 19.31
C THR A 215 -23.45 16.96 19.13
N ARG A 216 -23.39 17.85 18.14
CA ARG A 216 -24.49 18.79 17.85
C ARG A 216 -25.77 18.05 17.43
N ALA A 217 -25.64 17.06 16.54
CA ALA A 217 -26.77 16.26 16.09
C ALA A 217 -27.43 15.47 17.24
N ALA A 218 -26.63 14.94 18.18
CA ALA A 218 -27.13 14.26 19.37
C ALA A 218 -27.95 15.20 20.28
N LEU A 219 -27.44 16.42 20.54
CA LEU A 219 -28.14 17.44 21.33
C LEU A 219 -29.46 17.86 20.68
N GLN A 220 -29.43 18.17 19.39
CA GLN A 220 -30.64 18.52 18.63
C GLN A 220 -31.64 17.36 18.63
N GLY A 221 -31.15 16.11 18.53
CA GLY A 221 -31.99 14.92 18.63
C GLY A 221 -32.70 14.82 19.98
N LEU A 222 -32.06 15.22 21.08
CA LEU A 222 -32.70 15.27 22.40
C LEU A 222 -33.78 16.36 22.47
N ASP A 223 -33.48 17.56 21.96
CA ASP A 223 -34.42 18.69 21.94
C ASP A 223 -35.69 18.37 21.12
N CYS A 224 -35.54 17.60 20.04
CA CYS A 224 -36.64 17.18 19.18
C CYS A 224 -37.30 15.85 19.58
N GLY A 225 -36.88 15.22 20.68
CA GLY A 225 -37.43 13.92 21.13
C GLY A 225 -37.06 12.71 20.24
N SER A 226 -36.02 12.85 19.41
CA SER A 226 -35.55 11.82 18.46
C SER A 226 -34.48 10.89 19.07
N TYR A 227 -34.85 10.17 20.13
CA TYR A 227 -33.91 9.38 20.94
C TYR A 227 -33.15 8.28 20.18
N VAL A 228 -33.75 7.64 19.18
CA VAL A 228 -33.10 6.59 18.37
C VAL A 228 -31.91 7.15 17.58
N ASN A 229 -32.09 8.31 16.95
CA ASN A 229 -31.02 8.97 16.20
C ASN A 229 -29.93 9.50 17.14
N THR A 230 -30.30 10.03 18.31
CA THR A 230 -29.33 10.42 19.35
C THR A 230 -28.44 9.24 19.76
N GLN A 231 -29.02 8.06 19.99
CA GLN A 231 -28.24 6.86 20.29
C GLN A 231 -27.31 6.49 19.15
N GLY A 232 -27.76 6.60 17.89
CA GLY A 232 -26.93 6.40 16.70
C GLY A 232 -25.73 7.36 16.64
N CYS A 233 -25.95 8.65 16.91
CA CYS A 233 -24.89 9.66 16.94
C CYS A 233 -23.83 9.37 18.02
N ILE A 234 -24.25 8.96 19.22
CA ILE A 234 -23.33 8.60 20.31
C ILE A 234 -22.48 7.39 19.91
N LYS A 235 -23.11 6.32 19.39
CA LYS A 235 -22.39 5.12 18.93
C LYS A 235 -21.40 5.45 17.81
N LEU A 236 -21.80 6.29 16.84
CA LEU A 236 -20.91 6.71 15.76
C LEU A 236 -19.72 7.52 16.29
N GLN A 237 -19.95 8.41 17.26
CA GLN A 237 -18.89 9.19 17.89
C GLN A 237 -17.88 8.28 18.61
N GLU A 238 -18.35 7.31 19.38
CA GLU A 238 -17.49 6.35 20.08
C GLU A 238 -16.65 5.52 19.10
N LYS A 239 -17.29 5.01 18.04
CA LYS A 239 -16.62 4.26 16.97
C LYS A 239 -15.54 5.08 16.26
N LEU A 240 -15.86 6.30 15.85
CA LEU A 240 -14.88 7.20 15.20
C LEU A 240 -13.77 7.65 16.15
N ALA A 241 -14.07 7.79 17.45
CA ALA A 241 -13.05 8.14 18.43
C ALA A 241 -11.99 7.04 18.57
N LYS A 242 -12.42 5.76 18.55
CA LYS A 242 -11.59 4.55 18.65
C LYS A 242 -11.16 3.98 17.29
N SER A 243 -11.33 4.72 16.19
CA SER A 243 -11.03 4.21 14.85
C SER A 243 -9.56 3.80 14.68
N LEU A 244 -9.36 2.60 14.12
CA LEU A 244 -8.04 2.11 13.69
C LEU A 244 -7.45 3.02 12.61
N CYS A 245 -8.25 3.41 11.61
CA CYS A 245 -7.83 4.29 10.53
C CYS A 245 -7.38 5.66 11.04
N ARG A 246 -8.09 6.24 12.01
CA ARG A 246 -7.72 7.52 12.62
C ARG A 246 -6.30 7.50 13.20
N ARG A 247 -5.95 6.44 13.94
CA ARG A 247 -4.62 6.29 14.54
C ARG A 247 -3.57 5.97 13.49
N MET A 248 -3.90 5.16 12.49
CA MET A 248 -3.03 4.86 11.35
C MET A 248 -2.68 6.12 10.54
N TRP A 249 -3.65 7.01 10.25
CA TRP A 249 -3.40 8.28 9.56
C TRP A 249 -2.51 9.23 10.35
N ALA A 250 -2.66 9.27 11.68
CA ALA A 250 -1.80 10.08 12.53
C ALA A 250 -0.35 9.57 12.53
N LEU A 251 -0.14 8.25 12.55
CA LEU A 251 1.17 7.63 12.49
C LEU A 251 1.84 7.81 11.12
N GLU A 252 1.09 7.63 10.03
CA GLU A 252 1.59 7.83 8.68
C GLU A 252 1.91 9.31 8.40
N GLU A 253 1.13 10.27 8.94
CA GLU A 253 1.43 11.70 8.76
C GLU A 253 2.75 12.08 9.43
N ARG A 254 2.97 11.56 10.64
CA ARG A 254 4.25 11.71 11.35
C ARG A 254 5.39 11.02 10.62
N ARG A 255 5.10 9.91 9.93
CA ARG A 255 6.07 9.17 9.09
C ARG A 255 6.53 9.99 7.92
N VAL A 256 5.60 10.51 7.14
CA VAL A 256 5.93 11.42 6.04
C VAL A 256 6.72 12.61 6.56
N GLN A 257 6.30 13.21 7.67
CA GLN A 257 6.98 14.37 8.22
C GLN A 257 8.44 14.10 8.62
N ARG A 258 8.73 12.99 9.29
CA ARG A 258 10.12 12.63 9.65
C ARG A 258 10.93 12.22 8.43
N LEU A 259 10.33 11.51 7.48
CA LEU A 259 10.98 11.13 6.24
C LEU A 259 11.31 12.35 5.37
N LEU A 260 10.51 13.40 5.36
CA LEU A 260 10.78 14.62 4.61
C LEU A 260 11.60 15.67 5.41
N GLY A 261 12.07 15.32 6.61
CA GLY A 261 12.90 16.21 7.43
C GLY A 261 12.16 17.37 8.10
N GLY A 262 10.83 17.26 8.20
CA GLY A 262 10.00 18.21 8.94
C GLY A 262 10.23 18.12 10.45
N SER A 263 9.85 19.19 11.16
CA SER A 263 9.94 19.23 12.62
C SER A 263 9.01 18.20 13.28
N PRO A 264 9.31 17.69 14.50
CA PRO A 264 8.42 16.75 15.19
C PRO A 264 7.01 17.31 15.40
N ASN A 265 5.99 16.58 14.94
CA ASN A 265 4.60 17.02 15.01
C ASN A 265 3.87 16.49 16.24
N THR A 266 3.61 17.37 17.21
CA THR A 266 2.90 17.04 18.45
C THR A 266 1.37 17.15 18.35
N ARG A 267 0.83 17.66 17.23
CA ARG A 267 -0.62 17.89 17.02
C ARG A 267 -1.47 16.65 17.30
N TYR A 268 -0.94 15.48 16.96
CA TYR A 268 -1.66 14.21 17.04
C TYR A 268 -1.22 13.32 18.23
N ASN A 269 -0.51 13.85 19.24
CA ASN A 269 -0.06 13.07 20.41
C ASN A 269 -1.22 12.33 21.08
N HIS A 270 -2.35 13.00 21.25
CA HIS A 270 -3.56 12.46 21.87
C HIS A 270 -4.23 11.33 21.07
N ILE A 271 -3.87 11.14 19.80
CA ILE A 271 -4.39 10.05 18.94
C ILE A 271 -3.39 8.90 18.94
N VAL A 272 -2.10 9.22 18.78
CA VAL A 272 -1.02 8.23 18.64
C VAL A 272 -0.71 7.53 19.96
N PHE A 273 -0.71 8.27 21.07
CA PHE A 273 -0.40 7.72 22.40
C PHE A 273 -1.64 7.23 23.15
N ASP A 274 -2.79 7.20 22.49
CA ASP A 274 -3.99 6.64 23.08
C ASP A 274 -3.84 5.10 23.19
N ALA A 275 -3.84 4.60 24.41
CA ALA A 275 -3.74 3.17 24.70
C ALA A 275 -5.08 2.44 24.57
N ALA A 276 -6.18 3.14 24.30
CA ALA A 276 -7.49 2.51 24.13
C ALA A 276 -7.49 1.53 22.94
N GLU A 277 -8.27 0.47 23.11
CA GLU A 277 -8.56 -0.50 22.06
C GLU A 277 -9.18 0.20 20.84
N VAL A 278 -8.74 -0.24 19.67
CA VAL A 278 -9.20 0.30 18.39
C VAL A 278 -10.31 -0.54 17.80
N THR A 279 -11.20 0.11 17.06
CA THR A 279 -12.25 -0.52 16.27
C THR A 279 -11.92 -0.38 14.80
N ASP A 280 -11.97 -1.49 14.06
CA ASP A 280 -11.81 -1.49 12.61
C ASP A 280 -13.16 -1.37 11.92
N GLN A 281 -13.28 -0.42 10.98
CA GLN A 281 -14.47 -0.19 10.16
C GLN A 281 -14.11 -0.04 8.68
N ARG A 282 -12.93 -0.49 8.28
CA ARG A 282 -12.55 -0.55 6.86
C ARG A 282 -13.53 -1.45 6.12
N SER A 283 -13.93 -1.03 4.92
CA SER A 283 -14.76 -1.85 4.03
C SER A 283 -13.93 -2.33 2.85
N PHE A 284 -13.94 -3.63 2.65
CA PHE A 284 -13.27 -4.31 1.54
C PHE A 284 -14.25 -4.68 0.42
N GLU A 285 -15.53 -4.35 0.58
CA GLU A 285 -16.61 -4.67 -0.37
C GLU A 285 -16.55 -3.84 -1.66
N GLY A 286 -15.64 -2.87 -1.74
CA GLY A 286 -15.45 -2.03 -2.93
C GLY A 286 -14.81 -2.75 -4.12
N PHE A 287 -14.34 -3.99 -3.95
CA PHE A 287 -13.77 -4.81 -5.00
C PHE A 287 -14.77 -5.87 -5.45
N MET A 288 -14.86 -6.11 -6.77
CA MET A 288 -15.55 -7.29 -7.28
C MET A 288 -14.89 -8.55 -6.71
N ASN A 289 -15.68 -9.38 -6.04
CA ASN A 289 -15.21 -10.64 -5.49
C ASN A 289 -15.99 -11.79 -6.11
N LEU A 290 -15.33 -12.54 -6.98
CA LEU A 290 -15.85 -13.75 -7.63
C LEU A 290 -15.17 -15.02 -7.12
N GLU A 291 -14.43 -14.92 -6.00
CA GLU A 291 -13.74 -16.07 -5.41
C GLU A 291 -14.74 -17.07 -4.83
N ALA A 292 -14.39 -18.36 -4.91
CA ALA A 292 -15.23 -19.41 -4.36
C ALA A 292 -15.40 -19.27 -2.84
N PRO A 293 -16.55 -19.68 -2.28
CA PRO A 293 -16.74 -19.66 -0.83
C PRO A 293 -15.63 -20.43 -0.09
N GLY A 294 -15.01 -19.76 0.89
CA GLY A 294 -13.92 -20.34 1.69
C GLY A 294 -12.52 -20.02 1.17
N GLN A 295 -12.40 -19.40 0.00
CA GLN A 295 -11.13 -18.80 -0.47
C GLN A 295 -10.92 -17.41 0.14
N PRO A 296 -9.66 -16.91 0.18
CA PRO A 296 -9.39 -15.51 0.45
C PRO A 296 -10.20 -14.61 -0.48
N THR A 297 -10.63 -13.47 0.03
CA THR A 297 -11.37 -12.50 -0.77
C THR A 297 -10.45 -11.83 -1.79
N PHE A 298 -10.98 -11.47 -2.97
CA PHE A 298 -10.14 -11.02 -4.08
C PHE A 298 -9.23 -9.83 -3.75
N GLU A 299 -9.67 -8.92 -2.88
CA GLU A 299 -8.86 -7.75 -2.52
C GLU A 299 -7.57 -8.13 -1.80
N GLU A 300 -7.50 -9.30 -1.14
CA GLU A 300 -6.29 -9.77 -0.46
C GLU A 300 -5.12 -9.90 -1.44
N TYR A 301 -5.40 -10.30 -2.67
CA TYR A 301 -4.43 -10.47 -3.76
C TYR A 301 -3.85 -9.15 -4.28
N VAL A 302 -4.45 -8.01 -3.93
CA VAL A 302 -3.98 -6.68 -4.36
C VAL A 302 -3.56 -5.80 -3.18
N ARG A 303 -3.41 -6.37 -1.98
CA ARG A 303 -2.93 -5.63 -0.81
C ARG A 303 -1.42 -5.38 -0.88
N VAL A 304 -1.03 -4.18 -0.46
CA VAL A 304 0.39 -3.80 -0.26
C VAL A 304 0.84 -4.36 1.10
N GLY A 305 1.35 -5.58 1.08
CA GLY A 305 1.74 -6.31 2.27
C GLY A 305 0.56 -6.76 3.14
N PRO A 306 0.83 -7.32 4.33
CA PRO A 306 -0.21 -7.90 5.17
C PRO A 306 -1.15 -6.84 5.78
N LEU A 307 -2.36 -7.27 6.18
CA LEU A 307 -3.37 -6.36 6.73
C LEU A 307 -2.96 -5.87 8.13
N ILE A 308 -2.77 -4.56 8.27
CA ILE A 308 -2.44 -3.97 9.58
C ILE A 308 -3.70 -3.95 10.46
N GLY A 309 -3.65 -4.65 11.58
CA GLY A 309 -4.65 -4.66 12.65
C GLY A 309 -4.18 -3.88 13.88
N ALA A 310 -4.72 -4.23 15.05
CA ALA A 310 -4.41 -3.53 16.30
C ALA A 310 -2.96 -3.76 16.78
N ASN A 311 -2.41 -4.95 16.56
CA ASN A 311 -1.06 -5.30 17.01
C ASN A 311 0.00 -4.64 16.13
N GLY A 312 -0.20 -4.63 14.81
CA GLY A 312 0.63 -3.93 13.84
C GLY A 312 0.62 -2.43 14.11
N LEU A 313 -0.54 -1.86 14.45
CA LEU A 313 -0.65 -0.46 14.87
C LEU A 313 0.13 -0.17 16.16
N LYS A 314 0.11 -1.09 17.13
CA LYS A 314 0.97 -1.01 18.33
C LYS A 314 2.44 -1.02 17.95
N ALA A 315 2.85 -1.89 17.01
CA ALA A 315 4.22 -1.92 16.50
C ALA A 315 4.62 -0.60 15.82
N LEU A 316 3.77 -0.02 14.98
CA LEU A 316 4.03 1.30 14.38
C LEU A 316 4.11 2.43 15.44
N SER A 317 3.34 2.31 16.52
CA SER A 317 3.37 3.26 17.64
C SER A 317 4.68 3.17 18.44
N LEU A 318 5.33 2.00 18.50
CA LEU A 318 6.68 1.85 19.06
C LEU A 318 7.68 2.70 18.27
N VAL A 319 7.64 2.62 16.94
CA VAL A 319 8.53 3.42 16.07
C VAL A 319 8.35 4.91 16.34
N ASP A 320 7.11 5.39 16.35
CA ASP A 320 6.81 6.79 16.63
C ASP A 320 7.25 7.22 18.04
N THR A 321 7.09 6.34 19.03
CA THR A 321 7.56 6.56 20.42
C THR A 321 9.08 6.74 20.47
N VAL A 322 9.85 5.92 19.76
CA VAL A 322 11.31 6.07 19.67
C VAL A 322 11.67 7.44 19.10
N PHE A 323 11.07 7.82 17.97
CA PHE A 323 11.31 9.14 17.38
C PHE A 323 10.88 10.28 18.31
N TYR A 324 9.76 10.16 19.01
CA TYR A 324 9.31 11.15 19.98
C TYR A 324 10.32 11.33 21.13
N LEU A 325 10.88 10.26 21.69
CA LEU A 325 11.90 10.38 22.74
C LEU A 325 13.21 10.96 22.19
N LEU A 326 13.58 10.59 20.95
CA LEU A 326 14.81 11.00 20.30
C LEU A 326 14.79 12.40 19.69
N THR A 327 13.64 12.95 19.35
CA THR A 327 13.54 14.25 18.67
C THR A 327 12.56 15.21 19.33
N GLY A 328 11.65 14.70 20.17
CA GLY A 328 10.60 15.48 20.78
C GLY A 328 11.13 16.59 21.70
N PRO A 329 10.27 17.59 21.97
CA PRO A 329 10.61 18.66 22.92
C PRO A 329 10.93 18.04 24.29
N LYS A 330 11.89 18.63 25.01
CA LYS A 330 12.17 18.22 26.39
C LYS A 330 10.85 18.26 27.18
N VAL A 331 10.46 17.11 27.72
CA VAL A 331 9.23 16.97 28.52
C VAL A 331 9.33 17.95 29.68
N ASN A 332 8.51 19.02 29.64
CA ASN A 332 8.34 19.89 30.79
C ASN A 332 7.27 19.24 31.67
N PRO A 333 7.56 18.87 32.93
CA PRO A 333 6.60 18.19 33.81
C PRO A 333 5.30 18.97 34.07
N GLU A 334 5.27 20.27 33.77
CA GLU A 334 4.06 21.10 33.87
C GLU A 334 3.11 20.98 32.66
N ASN A 335 3.55 20.38 31.55
CA ASN A 335 2.74 20.24 30.34
C ASN A 335 1.84 19.01 30.41
N LYS A 336 0.52 19.22 30.46
CA LYS A 336 -0.54 18.17 30.42
C LYS A 336 -0.64 17.42 29.07
N SER A 337 0.37 17.50 28.21
CA SER A 337 0.32 16.85 26.90
C SER A 337 0.42 15.32 27.07
N PRO A 338 -0.37 14.53 26.33
CA PRO A 338 -0.26 13.07 26.34
C PRO A 338 1.18 12.63 26.05
N GLN A 339 1.66 11.68 26.84
CA GLN A 339 2.99 11.07 26.74
C GLN A 339 2.87 9.62 26.25
N PRO A 340 3.87 9.10 25.53
CA PRO A 340 3.85 7.71 25.11
C PRO A 340 3.96 6.74 26.30
N ASP A 341 3.25 5.62 26.22
CA ASP A 341 3.40 4.50 27.16
C ASP A 341 4.65 3.69 26.82
N VAL A 342 5.79 4.06 27.42
CA VAL A 342 7.06 3.38 27.19
C VAL A 342 7.11 2.00 27.85
N GLU A 343 6.43 1.82 28.99
CA GLU A 343 6.45 0.54 29.71
C GLU A 343 5.60 -0.53 29.00
N GLY A 344 4.52 -0.12 28.32
CA GLY A 344 3.66 -0.99 27.51
C GLY A 344 4.36 -1.67 26.32
N PHE A 345 5.59 -1.26 25.99
CA PHE A 345 6.44 -1.86 24.96
C PHE A 345 7.56 -2.75 25.53
N SER A 346 7.68 -2.89 26.85
CA SER A 346 8.68 -3.76 27.45
C SER A 346 8.45 -5.22 27.02
N GLY A 347 9.44 -5.84 26.39
CA GLY A 347 9.37 -7.22 25.90
C GLY A 347 8.63 -7.42 24.57
N PHE A 348 8.18 -6.34 23.91
CA PHE A 348 7.45 -6.40 22.63
C PHE A 348 8.23 -7.11 21.50
N GLU A 349 9.55 -7.18 21.61
CA GLU A 349 10.44 -7.96 20.74
C GLU A 349 10.07 -9.46 20.61
N LYS A 350 9.32 -10.02 21.57
CA LYS A 350 8.87 -11.42 21.55
C LYS A 350 7.49 -11.61 20.91
N ASP A 351 6.67 -10.56 20.92
CA ASP A 351 5.24 -10.60 20.53
C ASP A 351 5.00 -9.82 19.24
N ILE A 352 5.98 -9.84 18.31
CA ILE A 352 5.88 -9.12 17.04
C ILE A 352 4.81 -9.79 16.15
N PRO A 353 3.78 -9.06 15.70
CA PRO A 353 2.72 -9.60 14.85
C PRO A 353 3.23 -9.79 13.41
N LYS A 354 3.79 -10.96 13.12
CA LYS A 354 4.39 -11.29 11.81
C LYS A 354 3.36 -11.42 10.69
N ASP A 355 2.10 -11.62 11.04
CA ASP A 355 0.94 -11.72 10.16
C ASP A 355 0.39 -10.36 9.72
N GLU A 356 0.69 -9.28 10.46
CA GLU A 356 0.22 -7.92 10.14
C GLU A 356 1.32 -7.03 9.53
N LEU A 357 2.58 -7.45 9.62
CA LEU A 357 3.77 -6.67 9.26
C LEU A 357 4.55 -7.29 8.11
N THR A 358 5.16 -6.46 7.27
CA THR A 358 6.09 -6.93 6.24
C THR A 358 7.39 -7.46 6.87
N PRO A 359 8.20 -8.27 6.16
CA PRO A 359 9.49 -8.72 6.68
C PRO A 359 10.42 -7.57 7.08
N ALA A 360 10.41 -6.46 6.33
CA ALA A 360 11.20 -5.26 6.65
C ALA A 360 10.67 -4.54 7.90
N GLU A 361 9.35 -4.47 8.09
CA GLU A 361 8.75 -3.92 9.30
C GLU A 361 9.08 -4.79 10.52
N VAL A 362 8.95 -6.12 10.43
CA VAL A 362 9.30 -7.05 11.52
C VAL A 362 10.75 -6.86 11.96
N GLU A 363 11.67 -6.82 11.01
CA GLU A 363 13.08 -6.58 11.28
C GLU A 363 13.32 -5.19 11.88
N GLY A 364 12.63 -4.16 11.38
CA GLY A 364 12.67 -2.80 11.93
C GLY A 364 12.22 -2.77 13.39
N ILE A 365 11.11 -3.43 13.73
CA ILE A 365 10.57 -3.45 15.10
C ILE A 365 11.54 -4.06 16.11
N GLN A 366 12.32 -5.07 15.70
CA GLN A 366 13.35 -5.67 16.55
C GLN A 366 14.42 -4.63 16.93
N ILE A 367 14.92 -3.86 15.96
CA ILE A 367 15.91 -2.82 16.24
C ILE A 367 15.28 -1.64 16.99
N TYR A 368 14.06 -1.21 16.66
CA TYR A 368 13.36 -0.15 17.39
C TYR A 368 13.12 -0.50 18.86
N SER A 369 12.92 -1.77 19.21
CA SER A 369 12.81 -2.21 20.60
C SER A 369 14.12 -1.99 21.37
N ALA A 370 15.28 -2.24 20.74
CA ALA A 370 16.59 -1.92 21.31
C ALA A 370 16.83 -0.39 21.38
N LEU A 371 16.45 0.35 20.34
CA LEU A 371 16.56 1.81 20.32
C LEU A 371 15.68 2.48 21.39
N LEU A 372 14.51 1.92 21.70
CA LEU A 372 13.65 2.40 22.77
C LEU A 372 14.35 2.31 24.13
N LYS A 373 14.99 1.16 24.42
CA LYS A 373 15.77 0.96 25.65
C LYS A 373 16.90 2.00 25.74
N GLY A 374 17.63 2.21 24.64
CA GLY A 374 18.66 3.25 24.56
C GLY A 374 18.13 4.68 24.75
N ALA A 375 17.01 5.03 24.11
CA ALA A 375 16.39 6.36 24.24
C ALA A 375 15.90 6.63 25.68
N LYS A 376 15.33 5.61 26.35
CA LYS A 376 14.96 5.66 27.77
C LYS A 376 16.21 5.81 28.65
N GLY A 377 17.27 5.06 28.36
CA GLY A 377 18.55 5.16 29.05
C GLY A 377 19.17 6.57 29.01
N LEU A 378 19.09 7.26 27.87
CA LEU A 378 19.52 8.66 27.75
C LEU A 378 18.73 9.61 28.66
N SER A 379 17.47 9.31 28.94
CA SER A 379 16.62 10.11 29.83
C SER A 379 16.93 9.85 31.31
N ASN A 380 17.44 8.65 31.65
CA ASN A 380 17.73 8.20 33.01
C ASN A 380 19.15 8.58 33.50
N GLY A 381 19.95 9.28 32.69
CA GLY A 381 21.30 9.72 33.08
C GLY A 381 22.28 8.55 33.27
N GLN A 382 23.12 8.60 34.32
CA GLN A 382 24.18 7.61 34.54
C GLN A 382 23.65 6.17 34.76
N ASN A 383 22.43 6.03 35.28
CA ASN A 383 21.80 4.73 35.51
C ASN A 383 21.36 4.02 34.20
N GLY A 384 21.32 4.74 33.08
CA GLY A 384 20.93 4.21 31.77
C GLY A 384 22.09 3.96 30.81
N ALA A 385 23.34 4.16 31.22
CA ALA A 385 24.51 4.04 30.34
C ALA A 385 24.64 2.65 29.68
N ALA A 386 24.37 1.59 30.45
CA ALA A 386 24.40 0.21 29.94
C ALA A 386 23.35 -0.04 28.83
N ASP A 387 22.15 0.52 28.97
CA ASP A 387 21.09 0.37 27.96
C ASP A 387 21.44 1.11 26.66
N VAL A 388 22.05 2.30 26.78
CA VAL A 388 22.53 3.07 25.62
C VAL A 388 23.63 2.30 24.89
N GLN A 389 24.62 1.78 25.62
CA GLN A 389 25.72 1.00 25.07
C GLN A 389 25.21 -0.27 24.37
N SER A 390 24.28 -0.99 24.99
CA SER A 390 23.67 -2.18 24.39
C SER A 390 22.92 -1.84 23.10
N ALA A 391 22.16 -0.73 23.08
CA ALA A 391 21.42 -0.31 21.89
C ALA A 391 22.36 0.06 20.72
N ILE A 392 23.48 0.73 21.01
CA ILE A 392 24.50 1.09 20.00
C ILE A 392 25.15 -0.15 19.41
N ARG A 393 25.51 -1.13 20.25
CA ARG A 393 26.09 -2.39 19.77
C ARG A 393 25.12 -3.15 18.87
N THR A 394 23.86 -3.32 19.30
CA THR A 394 22.82 -3.96 18.49
C THR A 394 22.59 -3.21 17.17
N ALA A 395 22.62 -1.87 17.20
CA ALA A 395 22.52 -1.07 15.99
C ALA A 395 23.72 -1.28 15.05
N SER A 396 24.96 -1.33 15.56
CA SER A 396 26.14 -1.59 14.72
C SER A 396 26.08 -2.97 14.06
N GLU A 397 25.71 -4.01 14.81
CA GLU A 397 25.54 -5.36 14.27
C GLU A 397 24.44 -5.41 13.20
N TRP A 398 23.32 -4.70 13.42
CA TRP A 398 22.24 -4.59 12.45
C TRP A 398 22.67 -3.86 11.16
N VAL A 399 23.35 -2.71 11.27
CA VAL A 399 23.80 -1.92 10.12
C VAL A 399 24.79 -2.72 9.27
N LYS A 400 25.76 -3.41 9.88
CA LYS A 400 26.71 -4.26 9.15
C LYS A 400 26.02 -5.36 8.37
N ARG A 401 25.07 -6.04 8.99
CA ARG A 401 24.25 -7.07 8.32
C ARG A 401 23.44 -6.46 7.17
N LYS A 402 22.89 -5.26 7.33
CA LYS A 402 22.17 -4.54 6.27
C LYS A 402 23.07 -4.16 5.10
N ILE A 403 24.28 -3.68 5.36
CA ILE A 403 25.26 -3.39 4.29
C ILE A 403 25.52 -4.64 3.47
N THR A 404 25.73 -5.80 4.10
CA THR A 404 25.93 -7.07 3.39
C THR A 404 24.73 -7.40 2.50
N GLN A 405 23.50 -7.33 3.02
CA GLN A 405 22.29 -7.59 2.25
C GLN A 405 22.10 -6.62 1.07
N LEU A 406 22.39 -5.33 1.29
CA LEU A 406 22.25 -4.28 0.28
C LEU A 406 23.32 -4.36 -0.83
N THR A 407 24.46 -4.98 -0.54
CA THR A 407 25.59 -5.13 -1.47
C THR A 407 25.50 -6.42 -2.28
N GLU A 408 24.56 -7.33 -1.96
CA GLU A 408 24.32 -8.51 -2.79
C GLU A 408 23.96 -8.10 -4.22
N GLU A 409 24.65 -8.65 -5.23
CA GLU A 409 24.40 -8.34 -6.65
C GLU A 409 22.94 -8.58 -7.06
N SER A 410 22.29 -9.55 -6.40
CA SER A 410 20.90 -9.90 -6.62
C SER A 410 19.89 -9.02 -5.87
N TYR A 411 20.31 -8.04 -5.05
CA TYR A 411 19.40 -7.23 -4.23
C TYR A 411 18.34 -6.52 -5.07
N ILE A 412 18.75 -5.86 -6.16
CA ILE A 412 17.81 -5.17 -7.06
C ILE A 412 16.86 -6.18 -7.71
N GLY A 413 17.39 -7.28 -8.27
CA GLY A 413 16.58 -8.31 -8.90
C GLY A 413 15.61 -9.00 -7.94
N LYS A 414 16.00 -9.24 -6.68
CA LYS A 414 15.13 -9.85 -5.65
C LYS A 414 13.99 -8.94 -5.19
N ASN A 415 14.08 -7.64 -5.42
CA ASN A 415 13.11 -6.66 -4.93
C ASN A 415 12.42 -5.86 -6.04
N GLY A 416 12.85 -5.97 -7.30
CA GLY A 416 12.26 -5.29 -8.46
C GLY A 416 11.35 -6.18 -9.30
N VAL A 417 10.69 -5.57 -10.29
CA VAL A 417 9.90 -6.26 -11.31
C VAL A 417 10.80 -6.53 -12.52
N HIS A 418 10.84 -7.77 -13.00
CA HIS A 418 11.65 -8.16 -14.16
C HIS A 418 10.84 -8.04 -15.43
N LEU A 419 11.13 -7.05 -16.28
CA LEU A 419 10.48 -6.93 -17.59
C LEU A 419 11.08 -7.92 -18.60
N SER A 420 12.38 -8.16 -18.47
CA SER A 420 13.17 -9.12 -19.23
C SER A 420 14.30 -9.65 -18.34
N ASP A 421 15.06 -10.65 -18.81
CA ASP A 421 16.20 -11.20 -18.05
C ASP A 421 17.27 -10.15 -17.71
N ALA A 422 17.30 -9.03 -18.46
CA ALA A 422 18.30 -7.97 -18.32
C ALA A 422 17.75 -6.67 -17.71
N THR A 423 16.43 -6.47 -17.70
CA THR A 423 15.79 -5.21 -17.31
C THR A 423 14.93 -5.40 -16.08
N VAL A 424 15.35 -4.74 -15.00
CA VAL A 424 14.60 -4.68 -13.74
C VAL A 424 14.09 -3.26 -13.54
N VAL A 425 12.83 -3.14 -13.14
CA VAL A 425 12.19 -1.87 -12.78
C VAL A 425 11.75 -1.88 -11.31
N PRO A 426 11.46 -0.72 -10.71
CA PRO A 426 11.06 -0.64 -9.31
C PRO A 426 9.81 -1.44 -9.01
N SER A 427 9.70 -1.86 -7.75
CA SER A 427 8.48 -2.42 -7.20
C SER A 427 8.22 -1.80 -5.83
N TRP A 428 7.00 -1.98 -5.30
CA TRP A 428 6.68 -1.56 -3.95
C TRP A 428 7.61 -2.19 -2.89
N VAL A 429 8.07 -3.42 -3.10
CA VAL A 429 8.96 -4.14 -2.17
C VAL A 429 10.31 -3.44 -2.09
N TYR A 430 10.89 -3.07 -3.23
CA TYR A 430 12.15 -2.33 -3.27
C TYR A 430 12.04 -0.98 -2.56
N LEU A 431 11.00 -0.21 -2.88
CA LEU A 431 10.78 1.13 -2.31
C LEU A 431 10.53 1.04 -0.80
N HIS A 432 9.62 0.15 -0.37
CA HIS A 432 9.28 -0.07 1.02
C HIS A 432 10.49 -0.52 1.85
N ASN A 433 11.28 -1.48 1.35
CA ASN A 433 12.47 -1.97 2.03
C ASN A 433 13.54 -0.87 2.14
N SER A 434 13.75 -0.11 1.06
CA SER A 434 14.77 0.95 1.03
C SER A 434 14.40 2.10 1.95
N ILE A 435 13.17 2.61 1.87
CA ILE A 435 12.71 3.74 2.69
C ILE A 435 12.60 3.34 4.18
N SER A 436 12.11 2.14 4.49
CA SER A 436 12.06 1.64 5.88
C SER A 436 13.46 1.45 6.47
N CYS A 437 14.43 1.04 5.64
CA CYS A 437 15.84 0.99 6.04
C CYS A 437 16.38 2.40 6.34
N VAL A 438 16.15 3.37 5.45
CA VAL A 438 16.55 4.77 5.67
C VAL A 438 15.91 5.35 6.94
N GLU A 439 14.62 5.11 7.18
CA GLU A 439 13.93 5.51 8.42
C GLU A 439 14.65 4.99 9.67
N THR A 440 15.05 3.71 9.63
CA THR A 440 15.75 3.05 10.74
C THR A 440 17.16 3.63 10.93
N LEU A 441 17.90 3.83 9.83
CA LEU A 441 19.23 4.46 9.86
C LEU A 441 19.17 5.88 10.44
N LEU A 442 18.11 6.64 10.11
CA LEU A 442 17.86 7.96 10.68
C LEU A 442 17.67 7.90 12.20
N ALA A 443 16.88 6.96 12.71
CA ALA A 443 16.68 6.77 14.14
C ALA A 443 18.00 6.42 14.88
N ILE A 444 18.78 5.48 14.32
CA ILE A 444 20.09 5.08 14.86
C ILE A 444 21.03 6.28 14.92
N ASN A 445 21.09 7.08 13.85
CA ASN A 445 21.92 8.26 13.79
C ASN A 445 21.54 9.31 14.83
N ILE A 446 20.24 9.57 15.02
CA ILE A 446 19.78 10.52 16.03
C ILE A 446 20.17 10.02 17.43
N LEU A 447 19.99 8.73 17.72
CA LEU A 447 20.44 8.13 18.98
C LEU A 447 21.95 8.30 19.18
N ALA A 448 22.76 7.95 18.17
CA ALA A 448 24.22 8.06 18.22
C ALA A 448 24.68 9.51 18.44
N LYS A 449 24.09 10.48 17.72
CA LYS A 449 24.35 11.92 17.91
C LYS A 449 23.95 12.41 19.31
N ARG A 450 22.90 11.88 19.93
CA ARG A 450 22.51 12.24 21.30
C ARG A 450 23.39 11.58 22.35
N ALA A 451 23.80 10.33 22.13
CA ALA A 451 24.72 9.61 23.00
C ALA A 451 26.10 10.28 23.04
N SER A 452 26.65 10.70 21.88
CA SER A 452 27.95 11.37 21.80
C SER A 452 27.99 12.72 22.55
N ASN A 453 26.88 13.44 22.56
CA ASN A 453 26.73 14.71 23.26
C ASN A 453 26.40 14.56 24.75
N SER A 454 26.04 13.36 25.21
CA SER A 454 25.66 13.11 26.59
C SER A 454 26.84 12.69 27.45
N LYS A 455 27.17 13.50 28.46
CA LYS A 455 28.21 13.17 29.46
C LYS A 455 27.88 11.93 30.30
N SER A 456 26.60 11.52 30.36
CA SER A 456 26.14 10.42 31.19
C SER A 456 26.06 9.08 30.48
N ALA A 457 26.20 9.06 29.15
CA ALA A 457 26.03 7.83 28.37
C ALA A 457 27.26 6.88 28.44
N ASN A 458 28.45 7.40 28.77
CA ASN A 458 29.71 6.65 28.88
C ASN A 458 29.96 5.65 27.73
N VAL A 459 29.70 6.09 26.50
CA VAL A 459 29.82 5.28 25.28
C VAL A 459 31.23 5.43 24.69
N ASP A 460 31.75 4.34 24.12
CA ASP A 460 33.02 4.36 23.39
C ASP A 460 32.94 5.26 22.14
N LYS A 461 33.84 6.23 22.06
CA LYS A 461 33.91 7.17 20.93
C LYS A 461 34.37 6.48 19.64
N GLU A 462 35.21 5.46 19.73
CA GLU A 462 35.67 4.70 18.56
C GLU A 462 34.51 3.92 17.94
N GLU A 463 33.67 3.30 18.77
CA GLU A 463 32.48 2.58 18.33
C GLU A 463 31.43 3.51 17.70
N LEU A 464 31.22 4.70 18.26
CA LEU A 464 30.35 5.72 17.67
C LEU A 464 30.87 6.22 16.31
N ALA A 465 32.18 6.40 16.17
CA ALA A 465 32.79 6.81 14.91
C ALA A 465 32.66 5.70 13.84
N ALA A 466 32.90 4.44 14.22
CA ALA A 466 32.71 3.29 13.35
C ALA A 466 31.25 3.16 12.91
N LEU A 467 30.29 3.29 13.84
CA LEU A 467 28.86 3.26 13.53
C LEU A 467 28.48 4.39 12.56
N SER A 468 29.00 5.60 12.74
CA SER A 468 28.73 6.72 11.82
C SER A 468 29.26 6.45 10.41
N ALA A 469 30.42 5.77 10.29
CA ALA A 469 30.97 5.36 9.00
C ALA A 469 30.08 4.29 8.34
N ASP A 470 29.69 3.26 9.09
CA ASP A 470 28.80 2.19 8.62
C ASP A 470 27.43 2.75 8.18
N LEU A 471 26.86 3.69 8.94
CA LEU A 471 25.61 4.38 8.59
C LEU A 471 25.71 5.13 7.25
N THR A 472 26.83 5.82 7.03
CA THR A 472 27.10 6.54 5.78
C THR A 472 27.24 5.55 4.61
N GLN A 473 27.99 4.47 4.81
CA GLN A 473 28.14 3.41 3.82
C GLN A 473 26.79 2.79 3.44
N ALA A 474 25.95 2.46 4.42
CA ALA A 474 24.63 1.89 4.16
C ALA A 474 23.75 2.82 3.30
N LEU A 475 23.72 4.13 3.62
CA LEU A 475 22.97 5.10 2.82
C LEU A 475 23.55 5.26 1.41
N ASP A 476 24.87 5.29 1.25
CA ASP A 476 25.50 5.41 -0.05
C ASP A 476 25.27 4.16 -0.91
N THR A 477 25.21 2.96 -0.32
CA THR A 477 24.79 1.75 -1.02
C THR A 477 23.34 1.84 -1.49
N ILE A 478 22.41 2.29 -0.64
CA ILE A 478 20.99 2.48 -1.04
C ILE A 478 20.89 3.48 -2.20
N ARG A 479 21.61 4.60 -2.12
CA ARG A 479 21.66 5.61 -3.20
C ARG A 479 22.23 5.04 -4.48
N THR A 480 23.28 4.24 -4.39
CA THR A 480 23.91 3.60 -5.56
C THR A 480 22.93 2.62 -6.20
N ASN A 481 22.29 1.76 -5.42
CA ASN A 481 21.28 0.84 -5.91
C ASN A 481 20.09 1.59 -6.55
N THR A 482 19.66 2.69 -5.95
CA THR A 482 18.56 3.53 -6.47
C THR A 482 18.95 4.18 -7.81
N LYS A 483 20.18 4.70 -7.91
CA LYS A 483 20.71 5.27 -9.16
C LYS A 483 20.86 4.21 -10.26
N THR A 484 21.34 3.02 -9.91
CA THR A 484 21.44 1.89 -10.85
C THR A 484 20.06 1.53 -11.38
N LEU A 485 19.07 1.41 -10.49
CA LEU A 485 17.69 1.11 -10.89
C LEU A 485 17.08 2.23 -11.73
N LYS A 486 17.32 3.50 -11.37
CA LYS A 486 16.89 4.67 -12.16
C LYS A 486 17.51 4.66 -13.56
N SER A 487 18.80 4.34 -13.68
CA SER A 487 19.46 4.22 -14.98
C SER A 487 18.94 3.07 -15.82
N GLN A 488 18.45 2.00 -15.18
CA GLN A 488 17.80 0.89 -15.87
C GLN A 488 16.46 1.35 -16.43
N VAL A 489 15.65 2.08 -15.66
CA VAL A 489 14.34 2.61 -16.11
C VAL A 489 14.48 3.57 -17.30
N ILE A 490 15.47 4.46 -17.29
CA ILE A 490 15.68 5.49 -18.33
C ILE A 490 16.39 4.92 -19.57
N LYS A 491 16.86 3.67 -19.53
CA LYS A 491 17.65 3.08 -20.60
C LYS A 491 16.84 3.05 -21.92
N PRO A 492 17.47 3.40 -23.07
CA PRO A 492 16.83 3.24 -24.36
C PRO A 492 16.36 1.79 -24.58
N GLY A 493 15.11 1.61 -25.00
CA GLY A 493 14.49 0.30 -25.22
C GLY A 493 13.54 -0.17 -24.13
N VAL A 494 13.59 0.39 -22.91
CA VAL A 494 12.68 0.01 -21.81
C VAL A 494 11.22 0.27 -22.16
N LEU A 495 10.93 1.38 -22.84
CA LEU A 495 9.58 1.67 -23.34
C LEU A 495 9.06 0.52 -24.24
N GLY A 496 9.91 0.02 -25.14
CA GLY A 496 9.58 -1.13 -26.00
C GLY A 496 9.39 -2.41 -25.19
N GLU A 497 10.26 -2.69 -24.21
CA GLU A 497 10.10 -3.83 -23.30
C GLU A 497 8.81 -3.76 -22.47
N LEU A 498 8.37 -2.55 -22.07
CA LEU A 498 7.09 -2.35 -21.38
C LEU A 498 5.90 -2.59 -22.30
N ILE A 499 5.94 -2.10 -23.54
CA ILE A 499 4.88 -2.36 -24.52
C ILE A 499 4.77 -3.86 -24.80
N LEU A 500 5.91 -4.56 -24.88
CA LEU A 500 5.93 -6.02 -24.97
C LEU A 500 5.35 -6.67 -23.72
N ALA A 501 5.70 -6.20 -22.53
CA ALA A 501 5.15 -6.70 -21.27
C ALA A 501 3.63 -6.53 -21.18
N CYS A 502 3.09 -5.42 -21.72
CA CYS A 502 1.64 -5.16 -21.81
C CYS A 502 0.90 -6.20 -22.65
N SER A 503 1.58 -6.84 -23.61
CA SER A 503 0.98 -7.81 -24.53
C SER A 503 1.57 -9.22 -24.41
N ALA A 504 2.35 -9.51 -23.37
CA ALA A 504 2.98 -10.82 -23.20
C ALA A 504 1.96 -11.93 -22.91
N GLY A 505 2.29 -13.17 -23.28
CA GLY A 505 1.41 -14.34 -23.15
C GLY A 505 1.45 -15.20 -24.41
N GLY A 506 0.55 -16.16 -24.56
CA GLY A 506 0.37 -16.90 -25.80
C GLY A 506 -0.02 -16.00 -26.97
N ASP A 507 0.31 -16.43 -28.20
CA ASP A 507 0.07 -15.68 -29.44
C ASP A 507 -1.36 -15.13 -29.57
N THR A 508 -2.33 -15.87 -29.04
CA THR A 508 -3.76 -15.51 -29.08
C THR A 508 -4.06 -14.33 -28.14
N LEU A 509 -3.52 -14.34 -26.91
CA LEU A 509 -3.70 -13.25 -25.95
C LEU A 509 -3.01 -11.98 -26.45
N GLN A 510 -1.76 -12.11 -26.92
CA GLN A 510 -1.00 -10.99 -27.48
C GLN A 510 -1.75 -10.33 -28.64
N SER A 511 -2.23 -11.12 -29.60
CA SER A 511 -3.03 -10.63 -30.72
C SER A 511 -4.28 -9.90 -30.22
N LYS A 512 -4.97 -10.45 -29.21
CA LYS A 512 -6.22 -9.86 -28.70
C LYS A 512 -6.00 -8.54 -27.96
N ILE A 513 -4.92 -8.41 -27.20
CA ILE A 513 -4.56 -7.16 -26.51
C ILE A 513 -4.21 -6.08 -27.53
N GLY A 514 -3.38 -6.36 -28.53
CA GLY A 514 -3.04 -5.39 -29.58
C GLY A 514 -4.23 -4.98 -30.46
N GLU A 515 -5.23 -5.85 -30.55
CA GLU A 515 -6.52 -5.56 -31.16
C GLU A 515 -7.40 -4.64 -30.30
N PHE A 516 -7.27 -4.75 -28.97
CA PHE A 516 -8.10 -4.11 -27.95
C PHE A 516 -7.60 -2.70 -27.61
N ILE A 517 -6.29 -2.52 -27.52
CA ILE A 517 -5.61 -1.27 -27.14
C ILE A 517 -4.73 -0.84 -28.31
N ASP A 518 -4.89 0.40 -28.76
CA ASP A 518 -4.08 0.96 -29.83
C ASP A 518 -2.65 1.28 -29.35
N GLU A 519 -1.70 1.22 -30.27
CA GLU A 519 -0.27 1.40 -30.00
C GLU A 519 0.02 2.76 -29.33
N ALA A 520 -0.66 3.82 -29.75
CA ALA A 520 -0.50 5.16 -29.16
C ALA A 520 -0.94 5.20 -27.67
N ALA A 521 -1.98 4.47 -27.29
CA ALA A 521 -2.40 4.39 -25.89
C ALA A 521 -1.43 3.55 -25.06
N LEU A 522 -0.88 2.46 -25.63
CA LEU A 522 0.17 1.66 -24.98
C LEU A 522 1.44 2.49 -24.73
N GLU A 523 1.88 3.27 -25.71
CA GLU A 523 3.02 4.17 -25.58
C GLU A 523 2.78 5.24 -24.50
N SER A 524 1.60 5.86 -24.50
CA SER A 524 1.24 6.85 -23.48
C SER A 524 1.22 6.26 -22.08
N PHE A 525 0.63 5.06 -21.91
CA PHE A 525 0.59 4.36 -20.63
C PHE A 525 1.99 4.00 -20.13
N ALA A 526 2.82 3.41 -20.99
CA ALA A 526 4.18 3.02 -20.64
C ALA A 526 5.04 4.25 -20.29
N GLY A 527 4.87 5.37 -21.00
CA GLY A 527 5.51 6.65 -20.67
C GLY A 527 5.13 7.16 -19.29
N SER A 528 3.83 7.22 -18.96
CA SER A 528 3.37 7.63 -17.63
C SER A 528 3.85 6.71 -16.51
N LEU A 529 3.97 5.41 -16.78
CA LEU A 529 4.49 4.45 -15.79
C LEU A 529 5.98 4.67 -15.51
N ILE A 530 6.78 4.93 -16.56
CA ILE A 530 8.20 5.29 -16.43
C ILE A 530 8.36 6.57 -15.61
N GLU A 531 7.60 7.62 -15.92
CA GLU A 531 7.62 8.89 -15.17
C GLU A 531 7.31 8.66 -13.68
N SER A 532 6.29 7.85 -13.38
CA SER A 532 5.92 7.52 -12.00
C SER A 532 7.01 6.76 -11.25
N TRP A 533 7.71 5.84 -11.91
CA TRP A 533 8.86 5.14 -11.33
C TRP A 533 10.04 6.06 -11.08
N GLU A 534 10.33 6.97 -11.99
CA GLU A 534 11.37 7.98 -11.80
C GLU A 534 11.08 8.85 -10.58
N GLU A 535 9.84 9.36 -10.47
CA GLU A 535 9.42 10.14 -9.31
C GLU A 535 9.55 9.34 -8.01
N ALA A 536 9.14 8.06 -7.99
CA ALA A 536 9.23 7.20 -6.81
C ALA A 536 10.69 6.97 -6.37
N LEU A 537 11.61 6.74 -7.32
CA LEU A 537 13.04 6.58 -7.05
C LEU A 537 13.70 7.87 -6.59
N ASP A 538 13.26 9.02 -7.11
CA ASP A 538 13.68 10.33 -6.61
C ASP A 538 13.22 10.52 -5.17
N GLY A 539 12.03 10.03 -4.83
CA GLY A 539 11.54 9.92 -3.46
C GLY A 539 12.54 9.34 -2.48
N VAL A 540 13.12 8.18 -2.80
CA VAL A 540 14.16 7.52 -1.98
C VAL A 540 15.36 8.44 -1.73
N SER A 541 15.71 9.26 -2.73
CA SER A 541 16.83 10.22 -2.63
C SER A 541 16.48 11.48 -1.85
N THR A 542 15.20 11.90 -1.84
CA THR A 542 14.70 13.09 -1.15
C THR A 542 14.42 12.89 0.34
N VAL A 543 14.24 11.65 0.79
CA VAL A 543 14.07 11.35 2.23
C VAL A 543 15.23 11.97 3.00
N ALA A 544 14.92 12.72 4.07
CA ALA A 544 15.86 13.43 4.90
C ALA A 544 17.00 12.51 5.37
N MET A 545 18.20 12.83 4.91
CA MET A 545 19.42 12.15 5.29
C MET A 545 20.34 13.14 6.01
N PHE A 546 20.80 12.70 7.19
CA PHE A 546 21.86 13.23 8.07
C PHE A 546 21.91 14.71 8.49
#